data_AF-A0A6F8XPR4-F1
#
_entry.id   AF-A0A6F8XPR4-F1
#
_cell.length_a   1.000
_cell.length_b   1.000
_cell.length_c   1.000
_cell.angle_alpha   90.00
_cell.angle_beta   90.00
_cell.angle_gamma   90.00
#
_symmetry.space_group_name_H-M   'P 1'
#
loop_
_entity.id
_entity.type
_entity.pdbx_description
1 polymer ?
#
loop_
_entity_poly.entity_id
_entity_poly.type
_entity_poly.pdbx_seq_one_letter_code
_entity_poly.pdbx_strand_id
1 'polypeptide(L)'
;MGLAFAAQAKGEDTVALAFVGDGATSEGDFHEALNFAAVFHLPVVFFVQNNQYAISVPVSRQTAAPSLAHKAVGYGMPGVLVDGNDVAAVLSVVGEAARRAREGRGRRSSRRRRTGSTPTPTPTTPPGTARTRRSPAG
;
A
#
# COMPACT_ATOMS: atom_id res chain seq x y z
N MET A 1 3.83 12.25 -1.22
CA MET A 1 2.74 11.27 -1.48
C MET A 1 1.74 11.74 -2.54
N GLY A 2 1.23 12.98 -2.46
CA GLY A 2 0.23 13.50 -3.41
C GLY A 2 0.59 13.34 -4.89
N LEU A 3 1.86 13.55 -5.28
CA LEU A 3 2.34 13.33 -6.64
C LEU A 3 2.10 11.89 -7.13
N ALA A 4 2.51 10.88 -6.35
CA ALA A 4 2.35 9.47 -6.72
C ALA A 4 0.87 9.08 -6.81
N PHE A 5 0.04 9.60 -5.88
CA PHE A 5 -1.41 9.38 -5.89
C PHE A 5 -2.07 10.00 -7.13
N ALA A 6 -1.71 11.24 -7.48
CA ALA A 6 -2.23 11.92 -8.65
C ALA A 6 -1.80 11.24 -9.96
N ALA A 7 -0.51 10.86 -10.09
CA ALA A 7 -0.01 10.12 -11.24
C ALA A 7 -0.71 8.76 -11.41
N GLN A 8 -0.99 8.07 -10.30
CA GLN A 8 -1.78 6.84 -10.31
C GLN A 8 -3.22 7.08 -10.75
N ALA A 9 -3.88 8.11 -10.22
CA ALA A 9 -5.25 8.45 -10.59
C ALA A 9 -5.40 8.82 -12.07
N LYS A 10 -4.36 9.42 -12.66
CA LYS A 10 -4.28 9.75 -14.09
C LYS A 10 -3.85 8.58 -14.99
N GLY A 11 -3.46 7.44 -14.41
CA GLY A 11 -2.97 6.29 -15.19
C GLY A 11 -1.60 6.51 -15.84
N GLU A 12 -0.82 7.49 -15.37
CA GLU A 12 0.54 7.75 -15.86
C GLU A 12 1.51 6.64 -15.39
N ASP A 13 2.62 6.42 -16.08
CA ASP A 13 3.66 5.45 -15.68
C ASP A 13 4.71 6.02 -14.69
N THR A 14 4.43 7.17 -14.08
CA THR A 14 5.37 7.96 -13.26
C THR A 14 5.67 7.34 -11.90
N VAL A 15 6.92 6.94 -11.59
CA VAL A 15 7.28 6.54 -10.21
C VAL A 15 7.84 7.74 -9.44
N ALA A 16 7.33 7.97 -8.23
CA ALA A 16 7.92 8.95 -7.33
C ALA A 16 9.12 8.33 -6.58
N LEU A 17 10.26 9.03 -6.56
CA LEU A 17 11.39 8.69 -5.70
C LEU A 17 11.46 9.71 -4.57
N ALA A 18 11.26 9.26 -3.33
CA ALA A 18 11.27 10.10 -2.14
C ALA A 18 12.58 9.88 -1.37
N PHE A 19 13.43 10.89 -1.33
CA PHE A 19 14.66 10.87 -0.52
C PHE A 19 14.35 11.24 0.93
N VAL A 20 14.89 10.46 1.87
CA VAL A 20 14.66 10.60 3.32
C VAL A 20 16.00 10.44 4.02
N GLY A 21 16.33 11.31 4.98
CA GLY A 21 17.49 11.10 5.86
C GLY A 21 17.19 10.11 6.98
N ASP A 22 18.21 9.53 7.62
CA ASP A 22 18.04 8.56 8.71
C ASP A 22 17.20 9.11 9.87
N GLY A 23 17.43 10.35 10.30
CA GLY A 23 16.65 10.94 11.40
C GLY A 23 15.20 11.24 11.05
N ALA A 24 14.94 11.63 9.80
CA ALA A 24 13.56 11.83 9.33
C ALA A 24 12.74 10.52 9.33
N THR A 25 13.38 9.35 9.42
CA THR A 25 12.65 8.08 9.57
C THR A 25 12.05 7.88 10.96
N SER A 26 12.34 8.74 11.93
CA SER A 26 11.75 8.72 13.27
C SER A 26 10.59 9.70 13.42
N GLU A 27 10.30 10.51 12.40
CA GLU A 27 9.15 11.41 12.38
C GLU A 27 7.85 10.67 12.04
N GLY A 28 6.73 11.12 12.63
CA GLY A 28 5.41 10.52 12.40
C GLY A 28 5.00 10.51 10.93
N ASP A 29 5.25 11.62 10.22
CA ASP A 29 4.93 11.79 8.79
C ASP A 29 5.56 10.72 7.91
N PHE A 30 6.76 10.21 8.26
CA PHE A 30 7.40 9.12 7.53
C PHE A 30 6.56 7.84 7.63
N HIS A 31 6.12 7.50 8.83
CA HIS A 31 5.30 6.33 9.11
C HIS A 31 3.92 6.41 8.45
N GLU A 32 3.28 7.60 8.50
CA GLU A 32 2.03 7.87 7.81
C GLU A 32 2.17 7.73 6.29
N ALA A 33 3.25 8.25 5.73
CA ALA A 33 3.54 8.15 4.30
C ALA A 33 3.76 6.71 3.82
N LEU A 34 4.50 5.90 4.59
CA LEU A 34 4.70 4.47 4.29
C LEU A 34 3.36 3.72 4.30
N ASN A 35 2.55 3.91 5.34
CA ASN A 35 1.25 3.27 5.46
C ASN A 35 0.30 3.70 4.32
N PHE A 36 0.24 5.01 4.02
CA PHE A 36 -0.56 5.53 2.91
C PHE A 36 -0.12 4.92 1.58
N ALA A 37 1.18 4.90 1.30
CA ALA A 37 1.71 4.29 0.09
C ALA A 37 1.35 2.80 -0.02
N ALA A 38 1.47 2.05 1.07
CA ALA A 38 1.17 0.62 1.11
C ALA A 38 -0.32 0.33 0.88
N VAL A 39 -1.21 1.04 1.59
CA VAL A 39 -2.68 0.86 1.51
C VAL A 39 -3.22 1.24 0.13
N PHE A 40 -2.75 2.35 -0.43
CA PHE A 40 -3.18 2.81 -1.76
C PHE A 40 -2.37 2.21 -2.91
N HIS A 41 -1.39 1.37 -2.60
CA HIS A 41 -0.50 0.71 -3.54
C HIS A 41 0.20 1.70 -4.48
N LEU A 42 0.72 2.78 -3.90
CA LEU A 42 1.25 3.90 -4.67
C LEU A 42 2.59 3.56 -5.33
N PRO A 43 2.83 4.11 -6.53
CA PRO A 43 4.06 3.95 -7.29
C PRO A 43 5.16 4.85 -6.73
N VAL A 44 5.66 4.51 -5.55
CA VAL A 44 6.67 5.29 -4.84
C VAL A 44 7.78 4.40 -4.31
N VAL A 45 9.01 4.88 -4.41
CA VAL A 45 10.21 4.31 -3.79
C VAL A 45 10.68 5.28 -2.72
N PHE A 46 10.85 4.78 -1.49
CA PHE A 46 11.45 5.52 -0.39
C PHE A 46 12.95 5.20 -0.35
N PHE A 47 13.79 6.20 -0.62
CA PHE A 47 15.24 6.09 -0.58
C PHE A 47 15.74 6.71 0.72
N VAL A 48 16.13 5.86 1.68
CA VAL A 48 16.66 6.31 2.97
C VAL A 48 18.18 6.42 2.89
N GLN A 49 18.68 7.65 3.03
CA GLN A 49 20.10 7.94 3.14
C GLN A 49 20.53 7.78 4.60
N ASN A 50 21.32 6.74 4.87
CA ASN A 50 21.74 6.40 6.22
C ASN A 50 23.24 6.69 6.44
N ASN A 51 23.56 7.94 6.74
CA ASN A 51 24.93 8.37 7.07
C ASN A 51 25.28 8.16 8.57
N GLN A 52 24.43 7.45 9.31
CA GLN A 52 24.55 7.11 10.74
C GLN A 52 24.29 8.24 11.75
N TYR A 53 23.97 9.47 11.32
CA TYR A 53 23.76 10.61 12.23
C TYR A 53 22.68 11.61 11.76
N ALA A 54 21.80 11.98 12.69
CA ALA A 54 20.92 13.14 12.55
C ALA A 54 21.46 14.32 13.36
N ILE A 55 22.10 15.28 12.68
CA ILE A 55 22.77 16.45 13.27
C ILE A 55 23.93 16.05 14.21
N SER A 56 23.61 15.58 15.40
CA SER A 56 24.55 15.10 16.43
C SER A 56 24.11 13.80 17.10
N VAL A 57 22.95 13.26 16.71
CA VAL A 57 22.36 12.07 17.33
C VAL A 57 22.64 10.83 16.47
N PRO A 58 23.34 9.81 17.00
CA PRO A 58 23.59 8.57 16.26
C PRO A 58 22.29 7.76 16.07
N VAL A 59 22.17 7.02 14.96
CA VAL A 59 20.98 6.20 14.64
C VAL A 59 20.58 5.24 15.77
N SER A 60 21.54 4.70 16.52
CA SER A 60 21.29 3.81 17.67
C SER A 60 20.48 4.44 18.80
N ARG A 61 20.42 5.78 18.87
CA ARG A 61 19.57 6.53 19.80
C ARG A 61 18.23 6.97 19.21
N GLN A 62 18.04 6.78 17.91
CA GLN A 62 16.86 7.25 17.18
C GLN A 62 15.86 6.12 16.89
N THR A 63 16.33 4.87 16.83
CA THR A 63 15.47 3.72 16.56
C THR A 63 15.99 2.44 17.21
N ALA A 64 15.06 1.57 17.61
CA ALA A 64 15.36 0.22 18.09
C ALA A 64 15.35 -0.84 16.96
N ALA A 65 15.01 -0.45 15.72
CA ALA A 65 14.99 -1.38 14.60
C ALA A 65 16.41 -1.85 14.25
N PRO A 66 16.63 -3.13 13.89
CA PRO A 66 17.96 -3.64 13.51
C PRO A 66 18.59 -2.92 12.32
N SER A 67 17.75 -2.41 11.41
CA SER A 67 18.16 -1.45 10.37
C SER A 67 16.97 -0.61 9.96
N LEU A 68 17.21 0.54 9.30
CA LEU A 68 16.13 1.38 8.79
C LEU A 68 15.26 0.66 7.74
N ALA A 69 15.84 -0.28 6.98
CA ALA A 69 15.11 -1.12 6.04
C ALA A 69 14.10 -2.05 6.74
N HIS A 70 14.35 -2.47 7.98
CA HIS A 70 13.40 -3.30 8.74
C HIS A 70 12.09 -2.57 9.06
N LYS A 71 12.10 -1.22 9.12
CA LYS A 71 10.88 -0.44 9.36
C LYS A 71 9.83 -0.68 8.27
N ALA A 72 10.25 -1.03 7.04
CA ALA A 72 9.34 -1.30 5.91
C ALA A 72 8.45 -2.55 6.15
N VAL A 73 8.93 -3.53 6.93
CA VAL A 73 8.23 -4.80 7.19
C VAL A 73 6.87 -4.55 7.84
N GLY A 74 6.79 -3.60 8.79
CA GLY A 74 5.55 -3.25 9.49
C GLY A 74 4.45 -2.72 8.57
N TYR A 75 4.81 -2.24 7.37
CA TYR A 75 3.89 -1.71 6.37
C TYR A 75 3.62 -2.69 5.23
N GLY A 76 4.15 -3.92 5.31
CA GLY A 76 4.06 -4.90 4.22
C GLY A 76 4.83 -4.47 2.97
N MET A 77 5.85 -3.61 3.13
CA MET A 77 6.69 -3.12 2.05
C MET A 77 8.04 -3.85 2.03
N PRO A 78 8.63 -4.10 0.85
CA PRO A 78 9.99 -4.63 0.77
C PRO A 78 10.99 -3.57 1.25
N GLY A 79 11.89 -3.97 2.15
CA GLY A 79 13.04 -3.18 2.57
C GLY A 79 14.34 -3.80 2.08
N VAL A 80 15.25 -2.99 1.54
CA VAL A 80 16.58 -3.43 1.10
C VAL A 80 17.62 -2.51 1.73
N LEU A 81 18.67 -3.11 2.30
CA LEU A 81 19.87 -2.41 2.74
C LEU A 81 20.96 -2.64 1.69
N VAL A 82 21.62 -1.57 1.27
CA VAL A 82 22.69 -1.59 0.25
C VAL A 82 23.84 -0.72 0.75
N ASP A 83 25.07 -1.07 0.39
CA ASP A 83 26.23 -0.21 0.62
C ASP A 83 26.12 1.04 -0.25
N GLY A 84 26.03 2.20 0.39
CA GLY A 84 25.90 3.48 -0.30
C GLY A 84 27.13 3.89 -1.12
N ASN A 85 28.29 3.27 -0.87
CA ASN A 85 29.51 3.53 -1.63
C ASN A 85 29.61 2.69 -2.92
N ASP A 86 28.81 1.63 -3.06
CA ASP A 86 28.68 0.86 -4.30
C ASP A 86 27.56 1.46 -5.17
N VAL A 87 27.93 2.42 -6.01
CA VAL A 87 26.99 3.11 -6.91
C VAL A 87 26.28 2.15 -7.86
N ALA A 88 26.97 1.09 -8.31
CA ALA A 88 26.37 0.11 -9.22
C ALA A 88 25.28 -0.71 -8.50
N ALA A 89 25.54 -1.14 -7.26
CA ALA A 89 24.54 -1.80 -6.42
C ALA A 89 23.35 -0.87 -6.12
N VAL A 90 23.59 0.39 -5.78
CA VAL A 90 22.54 1.38 -5.54
C VAL A 90 21.66 1.56 -6.78
N LEU A 91 22.25 1.76 -7.96
CA LEU A 91 21.51 1.91 -9.21
C LEU A 91 20.68 0.67 -9.54
N SER A 92 21.23 -0.53 -9.33
CA SER A 92 20.53 -1.79 -9.54
C SER A 92 19.30 -1.92 -8.63
N VAL A 93 19.47 -1.69 -7.31
CA VAL A 93 18.40 -1.79 -6.32
C VAL A 93 17.30 -0.76 -6.57
N VAL A 94 17.66 0.49 -6.84
CA VAL A 94 16.68 1.56 -7.13
C VAL A 94 15.94 1.27 -8.43
N GLY A 95 16.64 0.82 -9.47
CA GLY A 95 16.04 0.44 -10.75
C GLY A 95 15.00 -0.67 -10.60
N GLU A 96 15.34 -1.71 -9.85
CA GLU A 96 14.43 -2.82 -9.55
C GLU A 96 13.25 -2.38 -8.68
N ALA A 97 13.48 -1.55 -7.66
CA ALA A 97 12.40 -0.99 -6.84
C ALA A 97 11.43 -0.13 -7.68
N ALA A 98 11.95 0.70 -8.58
CA ALA A 98 11.15 1.51 -9.48
C ALA A 98 10.36 0.66 -10.48
N ARG A 99 10.96 -0.41 -11.03
CA ARG A 99 10.27 -1.38 -11.89
C ARG A 99 9.11 -2.04 -11.14
N ARG A 100 9.34 -2.54 -9.92
CA ARG A 100 8.29 -3.13 -9.07
C ARG A 100 7.18 -2.14 -8.73
N ALA A 101 7.54 -0.88 -8.44
CA ALA A 101 6.56 0.16 -8.16
C ALA A 101 5.65 0.46 -9.37
N ARG A 102 6.19 0.42 -10.61
CA ARG A 102 5.37 0.51 -11.83
C ARG A 102 4.43 -0.68 -11.99
N GLU A 103 4.96 -1.90 -11.88
CA GLU A 103 4.17 -3.13 -12.08
C GLU A 103 3.10 -3.35 -11.01
N GLY A 104 3.39 -2.92 -9.77
CA GLY A 104 2.47 -2.97 -8.63
C GLY A 104 1.16 -2.20 -8.88
N ARG A 105 1.18 -1.15 -9.71
CA ARG A 105 -0.02 -0.41 -10.14
C ARG A 105 -1.06 -1.32 -10.82
N GLY A 106 -0.59 -2.27 -11.62
CA GLY A 106 -1.43 -3.14 -12.46
C GLY A 106 -2.12 -4.27 -11.71
N ARG A 107 -1.54 -4.74 -10.59
CA ARG A 107 -2.08 -5.88 -9.83
C ARG A 107 -3.45 -5.61 -9.16
N ARG A 108 -3.94 -4.37 -9.12
CA ARG A 108 -5.25 -4.06 -8.48
C ARG A 108 -6.20 -3.11 -9.19
N SER A 109 -5.83 -2.43 -10.30
CA SER A 109 -6.85 -1.71 -11.09
C SER A 109 -7.96 -2.67 -11.58
N SER A 110 -7.61 -3.94 -11.82
CA SER A 110 -8.55 -5.03 -12.16
C SER A 110 -9.46 -5.49 -11.01
N ARG A 111 -9.08 -5.26 -9.75
CA ARG A 111 -9.90 -5.68 -8.58
C ARG A 111 -10.96 -4.66 -8.18
N ARG A 112 -10.94 -3.45 -8.78
CA ARG A 112 -11.88 -2.36 -8.47
C ARG A 112 -12.96 -2.14 -9.54
N ARG A 113 -13.37 -3.20 -10.24
CA ARG A 113 -14.63 -3.25 -11.03
C ARG A 113 -15.53 -4.37 -10.53
N ARG A 114 -16.09 -4.20 -9.33
CA ARG A 114 -17.35 -4.86 -8.93
C ARG A 114 -17.97 -4.16 -7.72
N THR A 115 -18.43 -2.94 -7.92
CA THR A 115 -19.64 -2.49 -7.21
C THR A 115 -20.80 -2.79 -8.15
N GLY A 116 -21.34 -4.00 -8.01
CA GLY A 116 -22.57 -4.37 -8.68
C GLY A 116 -23.67 -3.39 -8.29
N SER A 117 -24.46 -2.98 -9.27
CA SER A 117 -25.81 -2.50 -9.05
C SER A 117 -26.52 -3.50 -8.13
N THR A 118 -26.94 -3.06 -6.95
CA THR A 118 -27.87 -3.82 -6.12
C THR A 118 -29.11 -4.07 -6.97
N PRO A 119 -29.50 -5.32 -7.29
CA PRO A 119 -30.82 -5.54 -7.88
C PRO A 119 -31.83 -5.24 -6.78
N THR A 120 -32.71 -4.27 -7.02
CA THR A 120 -33.88 -4.03 -6.18
C THR A 120 -34.65 -5.36 -6.05
N PRO A 121 -34.86 -5.89 -4.83
CA PRO A 121 -35.63 -7.13 -4.69
C PRO A 121 -37.06 -6.87 -5.16
N THR A 122 -37.47 -7.60 -6.21
CA THR A 122 -38.85 -7.61 -6.66
C THR A 122 -39.70 -8.24 -5.55
N PRO A 123 -40.81 -7.62 -5.12
CA PRO A 123 -41.64 -8.20 -4.06
C PRO A 123 -42.29 -9.47 -4.60
N THR A 124 -41.81 -10.63 -4.15
CA THR A 124 -42.49 -11.90 -4.37
C THR A 124 -43.72 -11.97 -3.48
N THR A 125 -44.91 -11.91 -4.08
CA THR A 125 -46.17 -12.26 -3.43
C THR A 125 -46.09 -13.69 -2.89
N PRO A 126 -46.37 -13.95 -1.60
CA PRO A 126 -46.36 -15.31 -1.08
C PRO A 126 -47.51 -16.13 -1.70
N PRO A 127 -47.29 -17.41 -2.05
CA PRO A 127 -48.34 -18.25 -2.58
C PRO A 127 -49.41 -18.51 -1.51
N GLY A 128 -50.68 -18.38 -1.91
CA GLY A 128 -51.84 -18.49 -1.05
C GLY A 128 -51.91 -19.81 -0.30
N THR A 129 -52.23 -19.73 0.98
CA THR A 129 -52.55 -20.88 1.83
C THR A 129 -53.81 -21.56 1.29
N ALA A 130 -53.62 -22.71 0.64
CA ALA A 130 -54.71 -23.60 0.27
C ALA A 130 -55.41 -24.08 1.55
N ARG A 131 -56.61 -23.54 1.76
CA ARG A 131 -57.49 -23.87 2.88
C ARG A 131 -58.10 -25.25 2.63
N THR A 132 -57.52 -26.30 3.20
CA THR A 132 -58.13 -27.64 3.20
C THR A 132 -59.41 -27.62 4.02
N ARG A 133 -60.55 -27.67 3.33
CA ARG A 133 -61.86 -27.99 3.92
C ARG A 133 -61.80 -29.39 4.53
N ARG A 134 -62.01 -29.52 5.84
CA ARG A 134 -62.43 -30.79 6.45
C ARG A 134 -63.94 -30.92 6.25
N SER A 135 -64.36 -31.99 5.58
CA SER A 135 -65.73 -32.51 5.66
C SER A 135 -65.90 -33.33 6.95
N PRO A 136 -67.09 -33.35 7.58
CA PRO A 136 -67.33 -34.14 8.78
C PRO A 136 -67.76 -35.56 8.41
N ALA A 137 -67.27 -36.56 9.16
CA ALA A 137 -67.85 -37.89 9.24
C ALA A 137 -67.44 -38.54 10.57
N GLY A 138 -68.42 -38.99 11.35
CA GLY A 138 -68.24 -39.77 12.58
C GLY A 138 -68.79 -39.08 13.81
#